data_AF-A0A965D918-F1
#
_entry.id   AF-A0A965D918-F1
#
_cell.length_a   1.000
_cell.length_b   1.000
_cell.length_c   1.000
_cell.angle_alpha   90.00
_cell.angle_beta   90.00
_cell.angle_gamma   90.00
#
_symmetry.space_group_name_H-M   'P 1'
#
loop_
_entity.id
_entity.type
_entity.pdbx_description
1 polymer ?
#
loop_
_entity_poly.entity_id
_entity_poly.type
_entity_poly.pdbx_seq_one_letter_code
_entity_poly.pdbx_strand_id
1 'polypeptide(L)'
;MDWQERINWDRLRKHRLERARERMKAHGLGAMLLMYDENVRYVTSTLTPGWNRLKPGLRYALLCGDDAPVLFEQGDIGLHIAKHSPW
;
A
#
# COMPACT_ATOMS: atom_id res chain seq x y z
N MET A 1 -15.03 22.48 -9.60
CA MET A 1 -13.96 22.91 -10.53
C MET A 1 -12.76 22.01 -10.27
N ASP A 2 -12.55 21.02 -11.13
CA ASP A 2 -11.37 20.14 -11.14
C ASP A 2 -10.03 20.91 -11.20
N TRP A 3 -10.02 22.09 -11.82
CA TRP A 3 -8.83 22.96 -11.93
C TRP A 3 -8.40 23.64 -10.61
N GLN A 4 -9.27 23.69 -9.59
CA GLN A 4 -8.91 24.19 -8.26
C GLN A 4 -8.57 23.07 -7.28
N GLU A 5 -9.01 21.85 -7.59
CA GLU A 5 -8.72 20.68 -6.79
C GLU A 5 -7.22 20.36 -6.94
N ARG A 6 -6.46 20.48 -5.84
CA ARG A 6 -5.03 20.14 -5.81
C ARG A 6 -4.85 18.61 -5.92
N ILE A 7 -4.17 17.99 -4.97
CA ILE A 7 -4.03 16.54 -4.95
C ILE A 7 -5.25 15.94 -4.26
N ASN A 8 -6.07 15.22 -5.02
CA ASN A 8 -7.07 14.32 -4.47
C ASN A 8 -6.39 13.00 -4.05
N TRP A 9 -6.10 12.88 -2.75
CA TRP A 9 -5.41 11.72 -2.21
C TRP A 9 -6.22 10.44 -2.33
N ASP A 10 -7.54 10.49 -2.16
CA ASP A 10 -8.40 9.32 -2.27
C ASP A 10 -8.39 8.73 -3.68
N ARG A 11 -8.52 9.59 -4.69
CA ARG A 11 -8.37 9.23 -6.09
C ARG A 11 -6.99 8.62 -6.36
N LEU A 12 -5.93 9.20 -5.80
CA LEU A 12 -4.56 8.70 -5.97
C LEU A 12 -4.37 7.31 -5.35
N ARG A 13 -4.88 7.06 -4.14
CA ARG A 13 -4.79 5.75 -3.46
C ARG A 13 -5.50 4.68 -4.28
N LYS A 14 -6.76 4.95 -4.67
CA LYS A 14 -7.57 4.04 -5.51
C LYS A 14 -6.88 3.74 -6.84
N HIS A 15 -6.39 4.77 -7.52
CA HIS A 15 -5.71 4.60 -8.80
C HIS A 15 -4.47 3.70 -8.70
N ARG A 16 -3.64 3.86 -7.66
CA ARG A 16 -2.44 3.02 -7.48
C ARG A 16 -2.79 1.57 -7.18
N LEU A 17 -3.79 1.34 -6.33
CA LEU A 17 -4.24 -0.01 -5.99
C LEU A 17 -4.80 -0.73 -7.23
N GLU A 18 -5.70 -0.08 -7.96
CA GLU A 18 -6.27 -0.65 -9.18
C GLU A 18 -5.20 -0.89 -10.25
N ARG A 19 -4.24 0.02 -10.40
CA ARG A 19 -3.13 -0.18 -11.32
C ARG A 19 -2.28 -1.39 -10.95
N ALA A 20 -2.05 -1.64 -9.66
CA ALA A 20 -1.34 -2.83 -9.21
C ALA A 20 -2.12 -4.12 -9.56
N ARG A 21 -3.44 -4.11 -9.35
CA ARG A 21 -4.33 -5.23 -9.71
C ARG A 21 -4.38 -5.50 -11.20
N GLU A 22 -4.47 -4.45 -12.03
CA GLU A 22 -4.40 -4.56 -13.49
C GLU A 22 -3.13 -5.28 -13.93
N ARG A 23 -1.97 -4.89 -13.37
CA ARG A 23 -0.68 -5.53 -13.68
C ARG A 23 -0.63 -6.97 -13.19
N MET A 24 -1.15 -7.26 -12.00
CA MET A 24 -1.24 -8.64 -11.50
C MET A 24 -2.07 -9.53 -12.44
N LYS A 25 -3.25 -9.07 -12.86
CA LYS A 25 -4.13 -9.78 -13.80
C LYS A 25 -3.45 -9.99 -15.15
N ALA A 26 -2.81 -8.96 -15.70
CA ALA A 26 -2.07 -9.05 -16.96
C ALA A 26 -0.92 -10.08 -16.93
N HIS A 27 -0.38 -10.37 -15.74
CA HIS A 27 0.67 -11.35 -15.52
C HIS A 27 0.18 -12.69 -14.93
N GLY A 28 -1.15 -12.90 -14.81
CA GLY A 28 -1.72 -14.13 -14.27
C GLY A 28 -1.41 -14.39 -12.79
N LEU A 29 -1.11 -13.34 -12.01
CA LEU A 29 -0.75 -13.46 -10.60
C LEU A 29 -2.01 -13.42 -9.71
N GLY A 30 -2.20 -14.45 -8.89
CA GLY A 30 -3.29 -14.48 -7.89
C GLY A 30 -3.00 -13.64 -6.65
N ALA A 31 -1.73 -13.48 -6.28
CA ALA A 31 -1.31 -12.68 -5.14
C ALA A 31 0.10 -12.09 -5.36
N MET A 32 0.40 -11.02 -4.63
CA MET A 32 1.71 -10.37 -4.62
C MET A 32 2.14 -10.06 -3.18
N LEU A 33 3.30 -10.59 -2.78
CA LEU A 33 3.97 -10.26 -1.53
C LEU A 33 4.96 -9.11 -1.75
N LEU A 34 4.77 -8.01 -1.02
CA LEU A 34 5.53 -6.78 -1.16
C LEU A 34 6.43 -6.58 0.07
N MET A 35 7.74 -6.73 -0.12
CA MET A 35 8.72 -6.64 0.98
C MET A 35 9.50 -5.33 1.02
N TYR A 36 9.43 -4.53 -0.04
CA TYR A 36 10.10 -3.23 -0.12
C TYR A 36 9.13 -2.09 0.18
N ASP A 37 9.59 -1.12 0.97
CA ASP A 37 8.75 -0.05 1.49
C ASP A 37 8.11 0.80 0.39
N GLU A 38 8.82 1.07 -0.70
CA GLU A 38 8.26 1.75 -1.87
C GLU A 38 7.04 1.02 -2.47
N ASN A 39 7.08 -0.31 -2.53
CA ASN A 39 5.98 -1.10 -3.08
C ASN A 39 4.82 -1.19 -2.09
N VAL A 40 5.14 -1.38 -0.79
CA VAL A 40 4.15 -1.34 0.29
C VAL A 40 3.46 0.02 0.30
N ARG A 41 4.21 1.12 0.18
CA ARG A 41 3.67 2.48 0.08
C ARG A 41 2.82 2.67 -1.15
N TYR A 42 3.22 2.12 -2.29
CA TYR A 42 2.46 2.24 -3.53
C TYR A 42 1.07 1.59 -3.40
N VAL A 43 1.01 0.37 -2.87
CA VAL A 43 -0.23 -0.43 -2.79
C VAL A 43 -1.10 -0.05 -1.60
N THR A 44 -0.52 0.22 -0.43
CA THR A 44 -1.29 0.51 0.80
C THR A 44 -1.43 1.99 1.08
N SER A 45 -0.65 2.84 0.41
CA SER A 45 -0.56 4.28 0.68
C SER A 45 -0.09 4.68 2.08
N THR A 46 0.34 3.72 2.90
CA THR A 46 0.87 3.93 4.25
C THR A 46 2.40 4.00 4.25
N LEU A 47 2.99 4.66 5.24
CA LEU A 47 4.43 4.84 5.38
C LEU A 47 4.90 4.38 6.76
N THR A 48 6.12 3.88 6.84
CA THR A 48 6.80 3.52 8.09
C THR A 48 8.03 4.39 8.32
N PRO A 49 8.58 4.45 9.54
CA PRO A 49 9.90 5.03 9.77
C PRO A 49 11.01 4.38 8.91
N GLY A 50 11.90 5.20 8.36
CA GLY A 50 12.88 4.77 7.35
C GLY A 50 13.86 3.68 7.78
N TRP A 51 14.06 3.44 9.09
CA TRP A 51 14.92 2.36 9.59
C TRP A 51 14.38 0.95 9.25
N ASN A 52 13.07 0.82 9.00
CA ASN A 52 12.46 -0.43 8.51
C ASN A 52 12.88 -0.76 7.08
N ARG A 53 13.24 0.24 6.27
CA ARG A 53 13.66 0.05 4.88
C ARG A 53 14.95 -0.75 4.74
N LEU A 54 15.81 -0.73 5.77
CA LEU A 54 17.10 -1.42 5.76
C LEU A 54 16.96 -2.94 5.93
N LYS A 55 15.78 -3.46 6.33
CA LYS A 55 15.55 -4.88 6.58
C LYS A 55 14.22 -5.33 5.96
N PRO A 56 14.24 -5.85 4.71
CA PRO A 56 13.05 -6.42 4.08
C PRO A 56 12.40 -7.47 4.97
N GLY A 57 11.07 -7.39 5.12
CA GLY A 57 10.30 -8.31 5.97
C GLY A 57 9.98 -7.82 7.38
N LEU A 58 10.58 -6.72 7.87
CA LEU A 58 10.08 -6.04 9.08
C LEU A 58 8.70 -5.40 8.86
N ARG A 59 8.42 -5.03 7.61
CA ARG A 59 7.15 -4.54 7.11
C ARG A 59 6.91 -5.16 5.74
N TYR A 60 5.70 -5.63 5.50
CA TYR A 60 5.32 -6.17 4.21
C TYR A 60 3.82 -6.08 4.00
N ALA A 61 3.39 -6.13 2.74
CA ALA A 61 1.99 -6.16 2.38
C ALA A 61 1.69 -7.33 1.45
N LEU A 62 0.50 -7.90 1.60
CA LEU A 62 -0.03 -8.94 0.73
C LEU A 62 -1.23 -8.39 -0.02
N LEU A 63 -1.17 -8.38 -1.35
CA LEU A 63 -2.29 -8.07 -2.21
C LEU A 63 -2.80 -9.36 -2.85
N CYS A 64 -4.05 -9.74 -2.55
CA CYS A 64 -4.70 -10.95 -3.05
C CYS A 64 -5.84 -10.57 -4.00
N GLY A 65 -5.70 -10.86 -5.29
CA GLY A 65 -6.75 -10.56 -6.29
C GLY A 65 -7.31 -9.13 -6.18
N ASP A 66 -8.62 -9.05 -5.95
CA ASP A 66 -9.39 -7.80 -5.85
C ASP A 66 -9.72 -7.42 -4.39
N ASP A 67 -9.13 -8.09 -3.40
CA ASP A 67 -9.30 -7.76 -1.98
C ASP A 67 -8.41 -6.60 -1.55
N ALA A 68 -8.77 -5.98 -0.43
CA ALA A 68 -7.94 -4.95 0.18
C ALA A 68 -6.55 -5.53 0.55
N PRO A 69 -5.46 -4.76 0.38
CA PRO A 69 -4.14 -5.20 0.80
C PRO A 69 -4.11 -5.47 2.31
N VAL A 70 -3.50 -6.59 2.72
CA VAL A 70 -3.20 -6.88 4.13
C VAL A 70 -1.82 -6.31 4.44
N LEU A 71 -1.74 -5.40 5.41
CA LEU A 71 -0.50 -4.78 5.85
C LEU A 71 0.00 -5.44 7.15
N PHE A 72 1.25 -5.86 7.16
CA PHE A 72 1.94 -6.39 8.32
C PHE A 72 2.99 -5.37 8.79
N GLU A 73 2.85 -4.94 10.04
CA GLU A 73 3.69 -3.94 10.66
C GLU A 73 4.43 -4.46 11.89
N GLN A 74 5.49 -3.76 12.24
CA GLN A 74 6.24 -4.02 13.45
C GLN A 74 5.61 -3.32 14.67
N GLY A 75 5.24 -4.11 15.67
CA GLY A 75 4.84 -3.63 16.99
C GLY A 75 3.65 -2.67 16.97
N ASP A 76 3.78 -1.56 17.69
CA ASP A 76 2.77 -0.52 17.84
C ASP A 76 2.58 0.36 16.58
N ILE A 77 3.47 0.26 15.59
CA ILE A 77 3.33 0.99 14.32
C ILE A 77 2.01 0.62 13.63
N GLY A 78 1.61 -0.66 13.69
CA GLY A 78 0.32 -1.10 13.14
C GLY A 78 -0.88 -0.39 13.75
N LEU A 79 -0.85 -0.13 15.06
CA LEU A 79 -1.88 0.63 15.77
C LEU A 79 -1.92 2.08 15.27
N HIS A 80 -0.76 2.72 15.13
CA HIS A 80 -0.67 4.09 14.64
C HIS A 80 -1.14 4.21 13.19
N ILE A 81 -0.80 3.26 12.33
CA ILE A 81 -1.29 3.24 10.95
C ILE A 81 -2.82 3.10 10.92
N ALA A 82 -3.39 2.15 11.66
CA ALA A 82 -4.84 1.99 11.70
C ALA A 82 -5.55 3.27 12.18
N LYS A 83 -4.95 4.01 13.12
CA LYS A 83 -5.50 5.26 13.65
C LYS A 83 -5.36 6.45 12.70
N HIS A 84 -4.22 6.58 12.01
CA HIS A 84 -3.87 7.76 11.23
C HIS A 84 -4.01 7.57 9.72
N SER A 85 -4.32 6.35 9.27
CA SER A 85 -4.47 5.96 7.86
C SER A 85 -5.64 4.98 7.67
N PRO A 86 -6.89 5.37 8.01
CA PRO A 86 -8.04 4.47 8.12
C PRO A 86 -8.74 4.17 6.78
N TRP A 87 -8.05 4.41 5.66
CA TRP A 87 -8.60 4.21 4.32
C TRP A 87 -8.59 2.74 3.90
#